data_AF-A0A9D8UYX9-F1
#
_entry.id   AF-A0A9D8UYX9-F1
#
_cell.length_a   1.000
_cell.length_b   1.000
_cell.length_c   1.000
_cell.angle_alpha   90.00
_cell.angle_beta   90.00
_cell.angle_gamma   90.00
#
_symmetry.space_group_name_H-M   'P 1'
#
loop_
_entity.id
_entity.type
_entity.pdbx_description
1 polymer ?
#
loop_
_entity_poly.entity_id
_entity_poly.type
_entity_poly.pdbx_seq_one_letter_code
_entity_poly.pdbx_strand_id
1 'polypeptide(L)' 'MITVQSSCNAVGQQQAAQNGGTLASVNAENRGGQTWCVGVVIVPAKDGERGRRIPFEVPL' A
#
# COMPACT_ATOMS: atom_id res chain seq x y z
N MET A 1 -10.16 9.68 17.10
CA MET A 1 -10.58 10.04 15.73
C MET A 1 -9.68 9.30 14.77
N ILE A 2 -10.23 8.57 13.79
CA ILE A 2 -9.41 7.91 12.75
C ILE A 2 -9.06 8.97 11.71
N THR A 3 -7.77 9.14 11.43
CA THR A 3 -7.31 10.08 10.39
C THR A 3 -7.31 9.39 9.03
N VAL A 4 -7.38 10.19 7.95
CA VAL A 4 -7.25 9.71 6.57
C VAL A 4 -6.00 8.84 6.39
N GLN A 5 -4.88 9.26 6.98
CA GLN A 5 -3.63 8.51 6.95
C GLN A 5 -3.73 7.17 7.71
N SER A 6 -4.41 7.13 8.86
CA SER A 6 -4.66 5.89 9.59
C SER A 6 -5.49 4.90 8.77
N SER A 7 -6.48 5.37 8.03
CA SER A 7 -7.27 4.52 7.12
C SER A 7 -6.42 3.99 5.97
N CYS A 8 -5.58 4.83 5.36
CA CYS A 8 -4.65 4.36 4.32
C CYS A 8 -3.62 3.36 4.82
N ASN A 9 -3.16 3.48 6.08
CA ASN A 9 -2.30 2.46 6.70
C ASN A 9 -3.02 1.10 6.77
N ALA A 10 -4.29 1.06 7.19
CA ALA A 10 -5.05 -0.19 7.25
C ALA A 10 -5.22 -0.81 5.85
N VAL A 11 -5.59 0.00 4.85
CA VAL A 11 -5.70 -0.44 3.45
C VAL A 11 -4.37 -0.95 2.91
N GLY A 12 -3.27 -0.22 3.15
CA GLY A 12 -1.93 -0.62 2.72
C GLY A 12 -1.49 -1.95 3.35
N GLN A 13 -1.79 -2.18 4.63
CA GLN A 13 -1.50 -3.45 5.29
C GLN A 13 -2.31 -4.60 4.68
N GLN A 14 -3.57 -4.35 4.32
CA GLN A 14 -4.39 -5.35 3.62
C GLN A 14 -3.81 -5.67 2.22
N GLN A 15 -3.36 -4.66 1.48
CA GLN A 15 -2.70 -4.88 0.18
C GLN A 15 -1.39 -5.66 0.34
N ALA A 16 -0.60 -5.37 1.37
CA ALA A 16 0.61 -6.11 1.67
C ALA A 16 0.32 -7.59 1.95
N ALA A 17 -0.66 -7.88 2.82
CA ALA A 17 -1.08 -9.24 3.14
C ALA A 17 -1.59 -9.99 1.90
N GLN A 18 -2.41 -9.35 1.07
CA GLN A 18 -2.92 -9.94 -0.18
C GLN A 18 -1.82 -10.31 -1.17
N ASN A 19 -0.76 -9.50 -1.24
CA ASN A 19 0.38 -9.73 -2.13
C ASN A 19 1.45 -10.65 -1.51
N GLY A 20 1.25 -11.11 -0.27
CA GLY A 20 2.25 -11.92 0.45
C GLY A 20 3.53 -11.15 0.78
N GLY A 21 3.41 -9.84 1.01
CA GLY A 21 4.53 -8.93 1.27
C GLY A 21 4.31 -8.05 2.51
N THR A 22 5.15 -7.04 2.64
CA THR A 22 5.08 -6.02 3.69
C THR A 22 4.83 -4.64 3.10
N LEU A 23 4.11 -3.79 3.83
CA LEU A 23 3.89 -2.42 3.42
C LEU A 23 5.18 -1.61 3.60
N ALA A 24 5.75 -1.06 2.52
CA ALA A 24 6.91 -0.17 2.61
C ALA A 24 6.50 1.28 2.88
N SER A 25 5.45 1.75 2.20
CA SER A 25 4.95 3.11 2.37
C SER A 25 3.50 3.20 1.90
N VAL A 26 2.75 4.13 2.49
CA VAL A 26 1.43 4.54 2.00
C VAL A 26 1.18 6.00 2.36
N ASN A 27 0.63 6.75 1.42
CA ASN A 27 0.24 8.14 1.59
C ASN A 27 -1.19 8.35 1.09
N ALA A 28 -1.87 9.30 1.72
CA ALA A 28 -3.14 9.80 1.23
C ALA A 28 -2.91 10.95 0.24
N GLU A 29 -3.46 10.83 -0.95
CA GLU A 29 -3.46 11.87 -1.98
C GLU A 29 -4.89 12.31 -2.28
N ASN A 30 -5.12 13.60 -2.47
CA ASN A 30 -6.39 14.09 -2.99
C ASN A 30 -6.28 14.26 -4.52
N ARG A 31 -7.07 13.51 -5.27
CA ARG A 31 -7.10 13.54 -6.74
C ARG A 31 -8.51 13.87 -7.20
N GLY A 32 -8.69 15.09 -7.69
CA GLY A 32 -10.00 15.55 -8.18
C GLY A 32 -11.09 15.54 -7.11
N GLY A 33 -10.76 15.81 -5.85
CA GLY A 33 -11.71 15.81 -4.73
C GLY A 33 -11.91 14.44 -4.07
N GLN A 34 -11.41 13.35 -4.67
CA GLN A 34 -11.43 12.02 -4.06
C GLN A 34 -10.11 11.73 -3.34
N THR A 35 -10.17 11.05 -2.19
CA THR A 35 -8.97 10.59 -1.49
C THR A 35 -8.52 9.24 -2.06
N TRP A 36 -7.24 9.11 -2.34
CA TRP A 36 -6.59 7.91 -2.83
C TRP A 36 -5.47 7.51 -1.88
N CYS A 37 -5.39 6.23 -1.54
CA CYS A 37 -4.23 5.66 -0.88
C CYS A 37 -3.27 5.15 -1.95
N VAL A 38 -2.09 5.74 -2.00
CA VAL A 38 -1.03 5.32 -2.91
C VAL A 38 0.16 4.85 -2.11
N GLY A 39 0.74 3.73 -2.52
CA GLY A 39 1.77 3.09 -1.72
C GLY A 39 2.51 2.00 -2.46
N VAL A 40 3.43 1.37 -1.74
CA VAL A 40 4.27 0.30 -2.27
C VAL A 40 4.28 -0.86 -1.29
N VAL A 41 4.01 -2.05 -1.82
CA VAL A 41 4.25 -3.32 -1.14
C VAL A 41 5.59 -3.89 -1.58
N ILE A 42 6.36 -4.41 -0.63
CA ILE A 42 7.57 -5.19 -0.89
C ILE A 42 7.21 -6.66 -0.73
N VAL A 43 7.28 -7.40 -1.83
CA VAL A 43 7.17 -8.86 -1.80
C VAL A 43 8.59 -9.43 -1.77
N PRO A 44 8.98 -10.13 -0.69
CA PRO A 44 10.30 -10.73 -0.61
C PRO A 44 10.48 -11.76 -1.72
N ALA A 45 11.71 -11.90 -2.19
CA ALA A 45 12.05 -12.97 -3.11
C ALA A 45 11.87 -14.33 -2.46
N LYS A 46 11.59 -15.34 -3.28
CA LYS A 46 11.79 -16.74 -2.94
C LYS A 46 12.84 -17.31 -3.90
N ASP A 47 13.63 -18.26 -3.41
CA ASP A 47 14.48 -19.12 -4.24
C ASP A 47 15.40 -18.41 -5.26
N GLY A 48 16.08 -17.35 -4.82
CA GLY A 48 17.08 -16.64 -5.65
C GLY A 48 16.52 -15.62 -6.64
N GLU A 49 15.21 -15.39 -6.64
CA GLU A 49 14.59 -14.31 -7.41
C GLU A 49 14.92 -12.92 -6.83
N ARG A 50 14.59 -11.85 -7.56
CA ARG A 50 14.65 -10.48 -7.01
C ARG A 50 13.35 -10.13 -6.33
N GLY A 51 13.43 -9.49 -5.15
CA GLY A 51 12.27 -8.97 -4.45
C GLY A 51 11.50 -7.99 -5.34
N ARG A 52 10.18 -8.01 -5.27
CA ARG A 52 9.31 -7.20 -6.12
C ARG A 52 8.76 -6.03 -5.34
N ARG A 53 8.73 -4.86 -5.98
CA ARG A 53 8.03 -3.67 -5.48
C ARG A 53 6.74 -3.55 -6.27
N ILE A 54 5.61 -3.66 -5.58
CA ILE A 54 4.29 -3.59 -6.20
C ILE A 54 3.67 -2.25 -5.79
N PRO A 55 3.64 -1.25 -6.69
CA PRO A 55 2.88 -0.04 -6.43
C PRO A 55 1.38 -0.36 -6.42
N PHE A 56 0.62 0.35 -5.59
CA PHE A 56 -0.83 0.29 -5.61
C PHE A 56 -1.42 1.69 -5.45
N GLU A 57 -2.57 1.87 -6.08
CA GLU A 57 -3.34 3.11 -6.04
C GLU A 57 -4.81 2.71 -5.91
N VAL A 58 -5.39 2.97 -4.75
CA VAL A 58 -6.77 2.59 -4.46
C VAL A 58 -7.53 3.78 -3.87
N PRO A 59 -8.81 3.97 -4.22
CA PRO A 59 -9.64 4.97 -3.57
C PRO A 59 -9.80 4.61 -2.09
N LEU A 60 -9.74 5.62 -1.21
CA LEU A 60 -10.05 5.49 0.21
C LEU A 60 -11.56 5.58 0.45
#